data_AF-A0A2Z4Y437-F1
#
_entry.id   AF-A0A2Z4Y437-F1
#
_cell.length_a   1.000
_cell.length_b   1.000
_cell.length_c   1.000
_cell.angle_alpha   90.00
_cell.angle_beta   90.00
_cell.angle_gamma   90.00
#
_symmetry.space_group_name_H-M   'P 1'
#
loop_
_entity.id
_entity.type
_entity.pdbx_description
1 polymer ?
#
loop_
_entity_poly.entity_id
_entity_poly.type
_entity_poly.pdbx_seq_one_letter_code
_entity_poly.pdbx_strand_id
1 'polypeptide(L)'
;MLREGLITNAQLDIALARQKETDLPLMRVLIESGFIDETRRLNFLKRHFGIPLISLESVKLDPILYTYIPAHIARRHHLVPVKLDRDGLVVAMEDPSDLVVIDNLKELVGLRIKPVVAPSAEIQEALAGYPEEEAPKPLEKPEKFDAAVRFFGWFFLPIMSIAFLAAIFGLLWWNTDFQKWLQAQFSDNVTRSSQVFTLFLYFFLTWGVWTIIMYEVRGIVFDDLSWKEADDLGPLRKKGKARLFALFLGWLGVDRFYLGYKGMGILKLFSVVAAIATGLLAWFGYPLALTFAVPFAVLTVLWWLLDFFLLLGGNVPDAAGRPLE
;
A
#
# COMPACT_ATOMS: atom_id res chain seq x y z
N MET A 1 -33.39 -19.14 23.00
CA MET A 1 -34.39 -20.14 22.54
C MET A 1 -35.47 -20.44 23.57
N LEU A 2 -35.19 -21.11 24.71
CA LEU A 2 -36.20 -21.37 25.75
C LEU A 2 -36.85 -20.09 26.32
N ARG A 3 -36.03 -19.10 26.68
CA ARG A 3 -36.51 -17.79 27.19
C ARG A 3 -37.36 -17.01 26.17
N GLU A 4 -37.17 -17.26 24.88
CA GLU A 4 -37.90 -16.61 23.79
C GLU A 4 -39.08 -17.46 23.30
N GLY A 5 -39.36 -18.60 23.95
CA GLY A 5 -40.46 -19.50 23.59
C GLY A 5 -40.31 -20.20 22.24
N LEU A 6 -39.11 -20.22 21.65
CA LEU A 6 -38.86 -20.84 20.35
C LEU A 6 -38.94 -22.37 20.39
N ILE A 7 -38.58 -22.95 21.53
CA ILE A 7 -38.63 -24.40 21.80
C ILE A 7 -39.13 -24.63 23.22
N THR A 8 -39.69 -25.80 23.47
CA THR A 8 -40.07 -26.28 24.81
C THR A 8 -38.91 -27.05 25.47
N ASN A 9 -38.93 -27.20 26.79
CA ASN A 9 -37.95 -28.03 27.50
C ASN A 9 -37.95 -29.48 26.99
N ALA A 10 -39.14 -30.05 26.74
CA ALA A 10 -39.25 -31.40 26.19
C ALA A 10 -38.59 -31.53 24.81
N GLN A 11 -38.77 -30.55 23.92
CA GLN A 11 -38.12 -30.54 22.60
C GLN A 11 -36.59 -30.37 22.70
N LEU A 12 -36.11 -29.58 23.66
CA LEU A 12 -34.69 -29.44 23.92
C LEU A 12 -34.06 -30.75 24.40
N ASP A 13 -34.73 -31.45 25.33
CA ASP A 13 -34.24 -32.74 25.85
C ASP A 13 -34.16 -33.79 24.75
N ILE A 14 -35.17 -33.87 23.87
CA ILE A 14 -35.16 -34.76 22.71
C ILE A 14 -34.02 -34.41 21.76
N ALA A 15 -33.81 -33.12 21.48
CA ALA A 15 -32.74 -32.68 20.58
C ALA A 15 -31.34 -32.92 21.16
N LEU A 16 -31.15 -32.73 22.48
CA LEU A 16 -29.88 -33.03 23.16
C LEU A 16 -29.57 -34.53 23.19
N ALA A 17 -30.59 -35.38 23.36
CA ALA A 17 -30.43 -36.83 23.28
C ALA A 17 -29.97 -37.23 21.87
N ARG A 18 -30.65 -36.74 20.83
CA ARG A 18 -30.30 -36.99 19.43
C ARG A 18 -28.95 -36.41 19.04
N GLN A 19 -28.56 -35.24 19.58
CA GLN A 19 -27.26 -34.64 19.35
C GLN A 19 -26.11 -35.57 19.78
N LYS A 20 -26.24 -36.21 20.94
CA LYS A 20 -25.24 -37.17 21.44
C LYS A 20 -25.07 -38.39 20.53
N GLU A 21 -26.10 -38.72 19.77
CA GLU A 21 -26.08 -39.85 18.82
C GLU A 21 -25.57 -39.44 17.43
N THR A 22 -25.67 -38.15 17.06
CA THR A 22 -25.45 -37.69 15.67
C THR A 22 -24.21 -36.82 15.46
N ASP A 23 -23.50 -36.39 16.50
CA ASP A 23 -22.33 -35.46 16.44
C ASP A 23 -22.59 -34.16 15.65
N LEU A 24 -23.87 -33.89 15.33
CA LEU A 24 -24.31 -32.69 14.64
C LEU A 24 -24.45 -31.53 15.63
N PRO A 25 -24.33 -30.27 15.19
CA PRO A 25 -24.64 -29.12 16.03
C PRO A 25 -26.09 -29.15 16.50
N LEU A 26 -26.36 -28.81 17.77
CA LEU A 26 -27.71 -28.81 18.37
C LEU A 26 -28.74 -28.06 17.51
N MET A 27 -28.34 -26.92 16.95
CA MET A 27 -29.18 -26.12 16.05
C MET A 27 -29.69 -26.92 14.85
N ARG A 28 -28.80 -27.69 14.21
CA ARG A 28 -29.14 -28.51 13.05
C ARG A 28 -30.08 -29.65 13.44
N VAL A 29 -29.86 -30.26 14.60
CA VAL A 29 -30.74 -31.31 15.14
C VAL A 29 -32.15 -30.76 15.41
N LEU A 30 -32.27 -29.53 15.91
CA LEU A 30 -33.55 -28.86 16.16
C LEU A 30 -34.33 -28.58 14.86
N ILE A 31 -33.64 -28.24 13.77
CA ILE A 31 -34.23 -28.04 12.44
C ILE A 31 -34.65 -29.37 11.82
N GLU A 32 -33.75 -30.37 11.80
CA GLU A 32 -34.02 -31.69 11.22
C GLU A 32 -35.12 -32.46 11.96
N SER A 33 -35.34 -32.16 13.25
CA SER A 33 -36.44 -32.72 14.04
C SER A 33 -37.76 -31.95 13.87
N GLY A 34 -37.78 -30.88 13.05
CA GLY A 34 -38.95 -30.05 12.80
C GLY A 34 -39.39 -29.19 13.98
N PHE A 35 -38.54 -29.05 15.01
CA PHE A 35 -38.87 -28.25 16.20
C PHE A 35 -38.70 -26.75 15.96
N ILE A 36 -37.79 -26.38 15.06
CA ILE A 36 -37.55 -24.99 14.64
C ILE A 36 -37.59 -24.93 13.11
N ASP A 37 -38.42 -24.04 12.57
CA ASP A 37 -38.39 -23.69 11.15
C ASP A 37 -37.25 -22.71 10.84
N GLU A 38 -36.73 -22.74 9.62
CA GLU A 38 -35.62 -21.92 9.16
C GLU A 38 -35.91 -20.41 9.33
N THR A 39 -37.15 -20.00 9.03
CA THR A 39 -37.59 -18.61 9.24
C THR A 39 -37.51 -18.19 10.70
N ARG A 40 -37.85 -19.11 11.62
CA ARG A 40 -37.77 -18.85 13.07
C ARG A 40 -36.33 -18.80 13.55
N ARG A 41 -35.47 -19.66 13.00
CA ARG A 41 -34.02 -19.65 13.27
C ARG A 41 -33.39 -18.31 12.87
N LEU A 42 -33.60 -17.87 11.64
CA LEU A 42 -33.04 -16.62 11.11
C LEU A 42 -33.50 -15.41 11.92
N ASN A 43 -34.79 -15.36 12.28
CA ASN A 43 -35.32 -14.31 13.14
C ASN A 43 -34.74 -14.33 14.55
N PHE A 44 -34.50 -15.53 15.11
CA PHE A 44 -33.82 -15.67 16.40
C PHE A 44 -32.38 -15.15 16.32
N LEU A 45 -31.59 -15.54 15.31
CA LEU A 45 -30.21 -15.08 15.13
C LEU A 45 -30.13 -13.56 14.98
N LYS A 46 -31.03 -12.99 14.16
CA LYS A 46 -31.15 -11.54 13.98
C LYS A 46 -31.39 -10.80 15.30
N ARG A 47 -32.32 -11.29 16.13
CA ARG A 47 -32.68 -10.65 17.41
C ARG A 47 -31.63 -10.86 18.49
N HIS A 48 -31.10 -12.07 18.59
CA HIS A 48 -30.18 -12.46 19.66
C HIS A 48 -28.79 -11.84 19.48
N PHE A 49 -28.28 -11.82 18.26
CA PHE A 49 -26.95 -11.28 17.95
C PHE A 49 -26.98 -9.84 17.40
N GLY A 50 -28.16 -9.29 17.10
CA GLY A 50 -28.30 -7.96 16.51
C GLY A 50 -27.79 -7.86 15.07
N ILE A 51 -27.74 -8.99 14.36
CA ILE A 51 -27.13 -9.11 13.03
C ILE A 51 -28.21 -8.99 11.94
N PRO A 52 -27.99 -8.24 10.84
CA PRO A 52 -28.94 -8.14 9.75
C PRO A 52 -29.20 -9.49 9.07
N LEU A 53 -30.47 -9.73 8.72
CA LEU A 53 -30.89 -10.82 7.83
C LEU A 53 -30.94 -10.27 6.39
N ILE A 54 -30.30 -10.96 5.46
CA ILE A 54 -30.31 -10.62 4.02
C ILE A 54 -30.75 -11.83 3.20
N SER A 55 -31.21 -11.57 1.97
CA SER A 55 -31.41 -12.61 0.96
C SER A 55 -30.39 -12.40 -0.17
N LEU A 56 -29.55 -13.40 -0.42
CA LEU A 56 -28.52 -13.42 -1.44
C LEU A 56 -29.10 -13.47 -2.86
N GLU A 57 -30.30 -14.05 -3.05
CA GLU A 57 -30.98 -14.04 -4.36
C GLU A 57 -31.25 -12.61 -4.86
N SER A 58 -31.52 -11.69 -3.93
CA SER A 58 -31.81 -10.28 -4.23
C SER A 58 -30.56 -9.41 -4.43
N VAL A 59 -29.37 -9.96 -4.18
CA VAL A 59 -28.10 -9.23 -4.20
C VAL A 59 -27.24 -9.69 -5.37
N LYS A 60 -26.79 -8.74 -6.19
CA LYS A 60 -25.80 -9.03 -7.23
C LYS A 60 -24.41 -9.17 -6.58
N LEU A 61 -23.93 -10.41 -6.48
CA LEU A 61 -22.59 -10.72 -5.99
C LEU A 61 -21.55 -10.34 -7.05
N ASP A 62 -20.61 -9.46 -6.68
CA ASP A 62 -19.49 -9.08 -7.55
C ASP A 62 -18.44 -10.20 -7.53
N PRO A 63 -18.04 -10.77 -8.69
CA PRO A 63 -17.04 -11.84 -8.75
C PRO A 63 -15.71 -11.49 -8.06
N ILE A 64 -15.35 -10.21 -7.98
CA ILE A 64 -14.14 -9.75 -7.31
C ILE A 64 -14.18 -10.11 -5.82
N LEU A 65 -15.36 -10.20 -5.20
CA LEU A 65 -15.51 -10.49 -3.78
C LEU A 65 -15.04 -11.91 -3.41
N TYR A 66 -15.14 -12.87 -4.33
CA TYR A 66 -14.68 -14.23 -4.10
C TYR A 66 -13.16 -14.35 -3.96
N THR A 67 -12.41 -13.31 -4.37
CA THR A 67 -10.95 -13.27 -4.22
C THR A 67 -10.49 -13.01 -2.78
N TYR A 68 -11.36 -12.45 -1.93
CA TYR A 68 -11.00 -12.11 -0.55
C TYR A 68 -11.00 -13.32 0.39
N ILE A 69 -11.88 -14.31 0.13
CA ILE A 69 -12.01 -15.50 0.97
C ILE A 69 -11.68 -16.72 0.11
N PRO A 70 -10.70 -17.55 0.49
CA PRO A 70 -10.43 -18.81 -0.20
C PRO A 70 -11.64 -19.74 -0.20
N ALA A 71 -11.87 -20.43 -1.33
CA ALA A 71 -13.01 -21.34 -1.51
C ALA A 71 -13.10 -22.43 -0.41
N HIS A 72 -11.96 -22.96 0.02
CA HIS A 72 -11.92 -23.98 1.08
C HIS A 72 -12.42 -23.46 2.43
N ILE A 73 -12.18 -22.18 2.76
CA ILE A 73 -12.66 -21.54 4.00
C ILE A 73 -14.14 -21.23 3.88
N ALA A 74 -14.55 -20.65 2.74
CA ALA A 74 -15.95 -20.35 2.44
C ALA A 74 -16.84 -21.59 2.54
N ARG A 75 -16.40 -22.72 1.97
CA ARG A 75 -17.11 -24.01 2.03
C ARG A 75 -17.09 -24.63 3.42
N ARG A 76 -15.94 -24.62 4.11
CA ARG A 76 -15.81 -25.23 5.45
C ARG A 76 -16.69 -24.55 6.50
N HIS A 77 -16.82 -23.23 6.41
CA HIS A 77 -17.54 -22.43 7.39
C HIS A 77 -18.89 -21.91 6.88
N HIS A 78 -19.35 -22.40 5.73
CA HIS A 78 -20.63 -22.03 5.11
C HIS A 78 -20.88 -20.52 5.09
N LEU A 79 -20.00 -19.80 4.39
CA LEU A 79 -20.01 -18.35 4.31
C LEU A 79 -19.65 -17.82 2.93
N VAL A 80 -20.17 -16.64 2.60
CA VAL A 80 -20.00 -16.01 1.29
C VAL A 80 -19.81 -14.49 1.44
N PRO A 81 -18.80 -13.89 0.79
CA PRO A 81 -18.65 -12.44 0.78
C PRO A 81 -19.73 -11.80 -0.11
N VAL A 82 -20.45 -10.82 0.45
CA VAL A 82 -21.65 -10.24 -0.17
C VAL A 82 -21.38 -8.89 -0.82
N LYS A 83 -20.67 -8.02 -0.09
CA LYS A 83 -20.29 -6.69 -0.57
C LYS A 83 -19.15 -6.12 0.26
N LEU A 84 -18.42 -5.18 -0.35
CA LEU A 84 -17.43 -4.37 0.33
C LEU A 84 -18.04 -3.00 0.65
N ASP A 85 -18.21 -2.71 1.95
CA ASP A 85 -18.63 -1.38 2.43
C ASP A 85 -17.41 -0.59 2.91
N ARG A 86 -17.61 0.70 3.22
CA ARG A 86 -16.55 1.57 3.76
C ARG A 86 -15.96 1.07 5.08
N ASP A 87 -16.76 0.42 5.93
CA ASP A 87 -16.31 -0.06 7.23
C ASP A 87 -16.00 -1.58 7.24
N GLY A 88 -15.81 -2.19 6.07
CA GLY A 88 -15.32 -3.57 5.96
C GLY A 88 -16.10 -4.49 5.01
N LEU A 89 -15.67 -5.76 4.97
CA LEU A 89 -16.26 -6.80 4.14
C LEU A 89 -17.51 -7.36 4.82
N VAL A 90 -18.66 -7.27 4.13
CA VAL A 90 -19.91 -7.89 4.57
C VAL A 90 -19.91 -9.34 4.14
N VAL A 91 -20.03 -10.24 5.10
CA VAL A 91 -19.96 -11.69 4.89
C VAL A 91 -21.26 -12.32 5.37
N ALA A 92 -21.96 -12.99 4.45
CA ALA A 92 -23.09 -13.84 4.79
C ALA A 92 -22.58 -15.12 5.43
N MET A 93 -23.08 -15.45 6.61
CA MET A 93 -22.67 -16.62 7.38
C MET A 93 -23.91 -17.41 7.78
N GLU A 94 -23.83 -18.73 7.70
CA GLU A 94 -24.90 -19.62 8.17
C GLU A 94 -25.01 -19.60 9.70
N ASP A 95 -23.85 -19.54 10.39
CA ASP A 95 -23.75 -19.44 11.83
C ASP A 95 -22.81 -18.28 12.24
N PRO A 96 -23.37 -17.12 12.66
CA PRO A 96 -22.57 -15.98 13.11
C PRO A 96 -22.11 -16.10 14.57
N SER A 97 -22.41 -17.20 15.28
CA SER A 97 -22.03 -17.36 16.70
C SER A 97 -20.58 -17.78 16.89
N ASP A 98 -19.93 -18.30 15.85
CA ASP A 98 -18.52 -18.67 15.86
C ASP A 98 -17.62 -17.44 15.71
N LEU A 99 -17.31 -16.81 16.85
CA LEU A 99 -16.44 -15.65 16.92
C LEU A 99 -15.01 -15.95 16.44
N VAL A 100 -14.55 -17.20 16.58
CA VAL A 100 -13.20 -17.61 16.16
C VAL A 100 -13.09 -17.56 14.64
N VAL A 101 -14.13 -17.99 13.93
CA VAL A 101 -14.19 -17.87 12.46
C VAL A 101 -14.17 -16.41 12.02
N ILE A 102 -14.92 -15.54 12.70
CA ILE A 102 -14.97 -14.11 12.38
C ILE A 102 -13.58 -13.47 12.58
N ASP A 103 -12.90 -13.78 13.68
CA ASP A 103 -11.56 -13.27 13.97
C ASP A 103 -10.51 -13.79 12.98
N ASN A 104 -10.56 -15.09 12.64
CA ASN A 104 -9.69 -15.69 11.63
C ASN A 104 -9.90 -15.08 10.25
N LEU A 105 -11.15 -14.82 9.86
CA LEU A 105 -11.47 -14.14 8.60
C LEU A 105 -10.97 -12.70 8.60
N LYS A 106 -11.08 -12.00 9.72
CA LYS A 106 -10.55 -10.65 9.88
C LYS A 106 -9.03 -10.63 9.67
N GLU A 107 -8.31 -11.58 10.26
CA GLU A 107 -6.86 -11.72 10.09
C GLU A 107 -6.47 -12.07 8.64
N LEU A 108 -7.19 -13.03 8.04
CA LEU A 108 -6.96 -13.49 6.69
C LEU A 108 -7.18 -12.39 5.64
N VAL A 109 -8.32 -11.69 5.74
CA VAL A 109 -8.74 -10.68 4.77
C VAL A 109 -8.04 -9.34 5.02
N GLY A 110 -7.62 -9.07 6.27
CA GLY A 110 -7.05 -7.80 6.66
C GLY A 110 -8.06 -6.65 6.73
N LEU A 111 -9.36 -6.96 6.63
CA LEU A 111 -10.48 -6.01 6.71
C LEU A 111 -11.39 -6.37 7.88
N ARG A 112 -12.12 -5.38 8.40
CA ARG A 112 -13.18 -5.64 9.38
C ARG A 112 -14.27 -6.51 8.74
N ILE A 113 -14.66 -7.57 9.44
CA ILE A 113 -15.75 -8.45 8.99
C ILE A 113 -17.06 -7.97 9.60
N LYS A 114 -18.05 -7.75 8.73
CA LYS A 114 -19.44 -7.45 9.11
C LYS A 114 -20.28 -8.70 8.83
N PRO A 115 -20.53 -9.54 9.84
CA PRO A 115 -21.37 -10.71 9.64
C PRO A 115 -22.80 -10.26 9.31
N VAL A 116 -23.43 -10.96 8.37
CA VAL A 116 -24.87 -10.93 8.10
C VAL A 116 -25.37 -12.36 8.02
N VAL A 117 -26.64 -12.59 8.36
CA VAL A 117 -27.23 -13.92 8.28
C VAL A 117 -28.00 -14.03 6.96
N ALA A 118 -27.89 -15.17 6.31
CA ALA A 118 -28.69 -15.53 5.13
C ALA A 118 -29.24 -16.97 5.29
N PRO A 119 -30.34 -17.32 4.59
CA PRO A 119 -30.84 -18.69 4.58
C PRO A 119 -29.78 -19.68 4.11
N SER A 120 -29.71 -20.86 4.76
CA SER A 120 -28.69 -21.87 4.45
C SER A 120 -28.72 -22.33 2.99
N ALA A 121 -29.92 -22.43 2.39
CA ALA A 121 -30.08 -22.82 1.00
C ALA A 121 -29.43 -21.82 0.04
N GLU A 122 -29.63 -20.51 0.27
CA GLU A 122 -29.07 -19.45 -0.55
C GLU A 122 -27.53 -19.38 -0.43
N ILE A 123 -27.00 -19.62 0.78
CA ILE A 123 -25.54 -19.71 1.00
C ILE A 123 -24.95 -20.88 0.21
N GLN A 124 -25.60 -22.05 0.23
CA GLN A 124 -25.12 -23.21 -0.52
C GLN A 124 -25.15 -22.98 -2.03
N GLU A 125 -26.20 -22.33 -2.55
CA GLU A 125 -26.29 -21.98 -3.96
C GLU A 125 -25.18 -20.98 -4.36
N ALA A 126 -24.95 -19.95 -3.55
CA ALA A 126 -23.86 -19.00 -3.79
C ALA A 126 -22.47 -19.67 -3.71
N LEU A 127 -22.29 -20.67 -2.83
CA LEU A 127 -21.07 -21.47 -2.75
C LEU A 127 -20.87 -22.40 -3.95
N ALA A 128 -21.94 -22.80 -4.65
CA ALA A 128 -21.83 -23.58 -5.89
C ALA A 128 -21.24 -22.75 -7.04
N GLY A 129 -21.48 -21.43 -7.04
CA GLY A 129 -20.87 -20.48 -7.96
C GLY A 129 -19.46 -20.02 -7.58
N TYR A 130 -18.90 -20.52 -6.47
CA TYR A 130 -17.57 -20.15 -6.01
C TYR A 130 -16.49 -20.77 -6.92
N PRO A 131 -15.53 -19.99 -7.43
CA PRO A 131 -14.43 -20.52 -8.24
C PRO A 131 -13.68 -21.63 -7.47
N GLU A 132 -13.40 -22.76 -8.14
CA GLU A 132 -12.62 -23.87 -7.54
C GLU A 132 -11.14 -23.53 -7.36
N GLU A 133 -10.68 -22.45 -7.98
CA GLU A 133 -9.28 -22.05 -8.02
C GLU A 133 -8.76 -21.72 -6.62
N GLU A 134 -7.60 -22.30 -6.26
CA GLU A 134 -6.84 -21.92 -5.08
C GLU A 134 -6.71 -20.40 -5.08
N ALA A 135 -7.03 -19.77 -3.93
CA ALA A 135 -7.06 -18.33 -3.79
C ALA A 135 -5.84 -17.70 -4.48
N PRO A 136 -5.99 -16.56 -5.20
CA PRO A 136 -4.82 -15.76 -5.53
C PRO A 136 -4.03 -15.59 -4.23
N LYS A 137 -2.74 -15.92 -4.27
CA LYS A 137 -1.85 -15.89 -3.11
C LYS A 137 -2.21 -14.68 -2.25
N PRO A 138 -2.41 -14.84 -0.92
CA PRO A 138 -2.63 -13.70 -0.03
C PRO A 138 -1.61 -12.65 -0.44
N LEU A 139 -2.05 -11.39 -0.68
CA LEU A 139 -1.14 -10.29 -1.05
C LEU A 139 0.14 -10.51 -0.25
N GLU A 140 1.19 -11.03 -0.91
CA GLU A 140 2.40 -11.44 -0.22
C GLU A 140 2.86 -10.15 0.43
N LYS A 141 2.70 -10.02 1.76
CA LYS A 141 3.28 -8.90 2.49
C LYS A 141 4.73 -8.94 2.04
N PRO A 142 5.21 -7.91 1.30
CA PRO A 142 6.52 -8.00 0.68
C PRO A 142 7.46 -8.42 1.78
N GLU A 143 8.13 -9.55 1.56
CA GLU A 143 9.12 -10.11 2.46
C GLU A 143 9.88 -8.94 3.04
N LYS A 144 9.97 -8.82 4.38
CA LYS A 144 10.65 -7.72 5.06
C LYS A 144 11.98 -7.50 4.36
N PHE A 145 12.02 -6.55 3.43
CA PHE A 145 13.14 -6.46 2.51
C PHE A 145 14.34 -6.11 3.37
N ASP A 146 15.36 -6.94 3.23
CA ASP A 146 16.35 -7.21 4.25
C ASP A 146 16.94 -5.92 4.84
N ALA A 147 17.20 -5.91 6.15
CA ALA A 147 17.78 -4.75 6.82
C ALA A 147 19.09 -4.29 6.12
N ALA A 148 19.77 -5.21 5.44
CA ALA A 148 20.90 -4.96 4.56
C ALA A 148 20.56 -4.04 3.37
N VAL A 149 19.43 -4.23 2.67
CA VAL A 149 18.99 -3.36 1.57
C VAL A 149 18.57 -1.99 2.10
N ARG A 150 17.94 -1.95 3.28
CA ARG A 150 17.67 -0.69 4.00
C ARG A 150 18.95 0.05 4.33
N PHE A 151 19.90 -0.63 4.96
CA PHE A 151 21.21 -0.12 5.35
C PHE A 151 22.02 0.38 4.15
N PHE A 152 22.15 -0.43 3.10
CA PHE A 152 22.83 -0.03 1.87
C PHE A 152 22.14 1.19 1.26
N GLY A 153 20.82 1.21 1.08
CA GLY A 153 20.21 2.37 0.43
C GLY A 153 20.20 3.66 1.27
N TRP A 154 20.28 3.60 2.62
CA TRP A 154 20.32 4.79 3.48
C TRP A 154 21.74 5.31 3.73
N PHE A 155 22.72 4.41 3.83
CA PHE A 155 24.08 4.76 4.24
C PHE A 155 25.13 4.61 3.15
N PHE A 156 24.89 3.85 2.07
CA PHE A 156 25.86 3.70 0.99
C PHE A 156 26.18 5.06 0.34
N LEU A 157 25.17 5.91 0.16
CA LEU A 157 25.33 7.24 -0.42
C LEU A 157 26.23 8.15 0.43
N PRO A 158 25.91 8.41 1.72
CA PRO A 158 26.81 9.15 2.61
C PRO A 158 28.21 8.53 2.71
N ILE A 159 28.30 7.21 2.84
CA ILE A 159 29.58 6.51 3.01
C ILE A 159 30.46 6.66 1.76
N MET A 160 29.91 6.47 0.57
CA MET A 160 30.69 6.59 -0.68
C MET A 160 31.10 8.03 -0.96
N SER A 161 30.25 9.02 -0.65
CA SER A 161 30.63 10.43 -0.77
C SER A 161 31.72 10.83 0.22
N ILE A 162 31.60 10.40 1.47
CA ILE A 162 32.62 10.64 2.50
C ILE A 162 33.92 9.93 2.13
N ALA A 163 33.86 8.69 1.65
CA ALA A 163 35.02 7.94 1.20
C ALA A 163 35.72 8.60 0.00
N PHE A 164 34.96 9.11 -0.96
CA PHE A 164 35.49 9.83 -2.11
C PHE A 164 36.17 11.15 -1.69
N LEU A 165 35.52 11.93 -0.83
CA LEU A 165 36.11 13.16 -0.27
C LEU A 165 37.36 12.87 0.55
N ALA A 166 37.35 11.81 1.36
CA ALA A 166 38.50 11.36 2.14
C ALA A 166 39.66 10.89 1.24
N ALA A 167 39.35 10.22 0.11
CA ALA A 167 40.36 9.81 -0.86
C ALA A 167 41.01 11.02 -1.55
N ILE A 168 40.21 12.01 -1.97
CA ILE A 168 40.72 13.28 -2.52
C ILE A 168 41.56 14.01 -1.48
N PHE A 169 41.08 14.09 -0.23
CA PHE A 169 41.80 14.76 0.84
C PHE A 169 43.12 14.05 1.18
N GLY A 170 43.13 12.71 1.22
CA GLY A 170 44.34 11.92 1.42
C GLY A 170 45.35 12.09 0.28
N LEU A 171 44.88 12.10 -0.97
CA LEU A 171 45.72 12.39 -2.14
C LEU A 171 46.29 13.81 -2.09
N LEU A 172 45.48 14.79 -1.69
CA LEU A 172 45.93 16.16 -1.45
C LEU A 172 46.96 16.21 -0.33
N TRP A 173 46.79 15.46 0.76
CA TRP A 173 47.68 15.53 1.91
C TRP A 173 49.04 14.86 1.65
N TRP A 174 49.06 13.75 0.91
CA TRP A 174 50.25 12.90 0.78
C TRP A 174 50.97 13.00 -0.57
N ASN A 175 50.36 13.60 -1.59
CA ASN A 175 50.91 13.64 -2.94
C ASN A 175 51.10 15.09 -3.44
N THR A 176 52.32 15.61 -3.30
CA THR A 176 52.70 16.96 -3.75
C THR A 176 52.61 17.16 -5.25
N ASP A 177 52.76 16.09 -6.05
CA ASP A 177 52.61 16.17 -7.51
C ASP A 177 51.14 16.28 -7.89
N PHE A 178 50.26 15.58 -7.17
CA PHE A 178 48.82 15.75 -7.30
C PHE A 178 48.36 17.15 -6.90
N GLN A 179 48.89 17.72 -5.81
CA GLN A 179 48.62 19.11 -5.41
C GLN A 179 49.01 20.10 -6.53
N LYS A 180 50.22 19.95 -7.09
CA LYS A 180 50.71 20.81 -8.19
C LYS A 180 49.93 20.60 -9.47
N TRP A 181 49.59 19.37 -9.81
CA TRP A 181 48.74 19.03 -10.95
C TRP A 181 47.35 19.66 -10.81
N LEU A 182 46.74 19.54 -9.63
CA LEU A 182 45.43 20.11 -9.32
C LEU A 182 45.50 21.64 -9.39
N GLN A 183 46.51 22.26 -8.78
CA GLN A 183 46.74 23.71 -8.90
C GLN A 183 46.95 24.13 -10.36
N ALA A 184 47.72 23.38 -11.14
CA ALA A 184 47.94 23.65 -12.56
C ALA A 184 46.66 23.55 -13.41
N GLN A 185 45.71 22.69 -13.03
CA GLN A 185 44.39 22.64 -13.66
C GLN A 185 43.57 23.91 -13.41
N PHE A 186 43.79 24.59 -12.28
CA PHE A 186 43.08 25.81 -11.91
C PHE A 186 43.88 27.11 -12.15
N SER A 187 45.20 27.04 -12.36
CA SER A 187 46.08 28.21 -12.47
C SER A 187 46.28 28.72 -13.89
N ASP A 188 46.19 27.86 -14.92
CA ASP A 188 46.47 28.25 -16.31
C ASP A 188 45.19 28.33 -17.15
N ASN A 189 44.89 29.56 -17.59
CA ASN A 189 43.73 29.98 -18.39
C ASN A 189 42.35 29.82 -17.72
N VAL A 190 41.60 30.92 -17.70
CA VAL A 190 40.19 31.00 -17.27
C VAL A 190 39.32 29.96 -17.99
N THR A 191 39.66 29.59 -19.22
CA THR A 191 38.98 28.56 -20.01
C THR A 191 39.18 27.14 -19.46
N ARG A 192 40.38 26.77 -18.99
CA ARG A 192 40.71 25.41 -18.54
C ARG A 192 40.15 25.12 -17.15
N SER A 193 40.26 26.09 -16.25
CA SER A 193 39.59 26.05 -14.94
C SER A 193 38.06 25.95 -15.09
N SER A 194 37.47 26.62 -16.09
CA SER A 194 36.04 26.46 -16.40
C SER A 194 35.69 25.04 -16.89
N GLN A 195 36.56 24.38 -17.66
CA GLN A 195 36.32 23.02 -18.16
C GLN A 195 36.38 21.99 -17.03
N VAL A 196 37.38 22.10 -16.14
CA VAL A 196 37.52 21.19 -14.99
C VAL A 196 36.35 21.38 -14.02
N PHE A 197 35.94 22.63 -13.79
CA PHE A 197 34.73 22.95 -13.05
C PHE A 197 33.48 22.34 -13.71
N THR A 198 33.36 22.43 -15.04
CA THR A 198 32.25 21.85 -15.81
C THR A 198 32.21 20.33 -15.74
N LEU A 199 33.35 19.64 -15.79
CA LEU A 199 33.44 18.19 -15.61
C LEU A 199 33.01 17.77 -14.20
N PHE A 200 33.43 18.52 -13.18
CA PHE A 200 32.99 18.31 -11.81
C PHE A 200 31.47 18.49 -11.69
N LEU A 201 30.94 19.54 -12.32
CA LEU A 201 29.50 19.80 -12.41
C LEU A 201 28.74 18.64 -13.05
N TYR A 202 29.21 18.13 -14.19
CA TYR A 202 28.60 17.00 -14.89
C TYR A 202 28.65 15.71 -14.07
N PHE A 203 29.74 15.47 -13.34
CA PHE A 203 29.84 14.33 -12.43
C PHE A 203 28.76 14.38 -11.35
N PHE A 204 28.65 15.50 -10.64
CA PHE A 204 27.63 15.67 -9.60
C PHE A 204 26.20 15.70 -10.16
N LEU A 205 26.01 16.21 -11.39
CA LEU A 205 24.71 16.17 -12.07
C LEU A 205 24.31 14.73 -12.41
N THR A 206 25.22 13.97 -13.03
CA THR A 206 24.98 12.56 -13.41
C THR A 206 24.75 11.71 -12.17
N TRP A 207 25.52 11.96 -11.11
CA TRP A 207 25.38 11.30 -9.83
C TRP A 207 24.06 11.66 -9.14
N GLY A 208 23.70 12.95 -9.08
CA GLY A 208 22.42 13.41 -8.54
C GLY A 208 21.22 12.81 -9.27
N VAL A 209 21.24 12.80 -10.61
CA VAL A 209 20.21 12.16 -11.43
C VAL A 209 20.12 10.65 -11.11
N TRP A 210 21.25 9.95 -11.00
CA TRP A 210 21.27 8.54 -10.61
C TRP A 210 20.70 8.29 -9.21
N THR A 211 21.05 9.13 -8.22
CA THR A 211 20.52 9.02 -6.86
C THR A 211 19.02 9.24 -6.80
N ILE A 212 18.50 10.17 -7.60
CA ILE A 212 17.06 10.40 -7.73
C ILE A 212 16.39 9.20 -8.39
N ILE A 213 16.91 8.69 -9.50
CA ILE A 213 16.35 7.50 -10.16
C ILE A 213 16.30 6.33 -9.17
N MET A 214 17.37 6.12 -8.40
CA MET A 214 17.41 5.07 -7.38
C MET A 214 16.44 5.33 -6.22
N TYR A 215 16.34 6.57 -5.72
CA TYR A 215 15.42 6.94 -4.64
C TYR A 215 13.96 6.89 -5.11
N GLU A 216 13.68 7.27 -6.34
CA GLU A 216 12.35 7.27 -6.96
C GLU A 216 11.90 5.84 -7.23
N VAL A 217 12.75 5.01 -7.84
CA VAL A 217 12.49 3.56 -7.96
C VAL A 217 12.29 2.96 -6.57
N ARG A 218 13.06 3.36 -5.56
CA ARG A 218 12.88 2.89 -4.18
C ARG A 218 11.63 3.47 -3.51
N GLY A 219 11.20 4.68 -3.83
CA GLY A 219 9.98 5.31 -3.33
C GLY A 219 8.73 4.66 -3.92
N ILE A 220 8.80 4.33 -5.21
CA ILE A 220 7.80 3.55 -5.94
C ILE A 220 7.75 2.10 -5.41
N VAL A 221 8.88 1.52 -4.99
CA VAL A 221 8.97 0.10 -4.61
C VAL A 221 8.89 -0.14 -3.09
N PHE A 222 9.33 0.79 -2.23
CA PHE A 222 9.61 0.50 -0.80
C PHE A 222 9.24 1.57 0.24
N ASP A 223 9.01 2.84 -0.12
CA ASP A 223 9.03 3.93 0.87
C ASP A 223 7.65 4.42 1.37
N ASP A 224 6.62 3.58 1.26
CA ASP A 224 5.36 3.77 2.02
C ASP A 224 4.72 2.45 2.51
N LEU A 225 5.55 1.47 2.90
CA LEU A 225 5.13 0.44 3.87
C LEU A 225 5.07 1.01 5.31
N SER A 226 4.80 2.32 5.45
CA SER A 226 4.23 2.81 6.68
C SER A 226 2.83 2.22 6.73
N TRP A 227 2.64 1.25 7.62
CA TRP A 227 1.37 0.59 7.89
C TRP A 227 0.35 1.62 8.36
N LYS A 228 -0.19 2.42 7.43
CA LYS A 228 -1.47 3.05 7.62
C LYS A 228 -2.48 1.93 7.55
N GLU A 229 -3.13 1.69 8.68
CA GLU A 229 -4.32 0.85 8.76
C GLU A 229 -5.26 1.22 7.60
N ALA A 230 -5.89 0.22 6.96
CA ALA A 230 -6.71 0.43 5.78
C ALA A 230 -7.82 1.48 5.98
N ASP A 231 -8.21 1.73 7.22
CA ASP A 231 -9.17 2.76 7.65
C ASP A 231 -8.68 4.21 7.38
N ASP A 232 -7.38 4.40 7.18
CA ASP A 232 -6.73 5.71 7.01
C ASP A 232 -6.37 6.02 5.53
N LEU A 233 -6.68 5.06 4.64
CA LEU A 233 -6.49 5.17 3.20
C LEU A 233 -7.73 5.83 2.58
N GLY A 234 -7.63 7.15 2.35
CA GLY A 234 -8.64 7.92 1.63
C GLY A 234 -8.98 7.37 0.22
N PRO A 235 -9.92 8.01 -0.50
CA PRO A 235 -10.42 7.54 -1.78
C PRO A 235 -9.29 7.33 -2.81
N LEU A 236 -9.51 6.41 -3.75
CA LEU A 236 -8.59 6.16 -4.86
C LEU A 236 -8.24 7.46 -5.57
N ARG A 237 -6.96 7.58 -5.92
CA ARG A 237 -6.44 8.76 -6.58
C ARG A 237 -6.73 8.67 -8.06
N LYS A 238 -7.44 9.67 -8.59
CA LYS A 238 -7.77 9.76 -10.02
C LYS A 238 -6.52 10.01 -10.87
N LYS A 239 -6.33 9.22 -11.93
CA LYS A 239 -5.24 9.36 -12.92
C LYS A 239 -5.21 10.76 -13.53
N GLY A 240 -6.37 11.29 -13.91
CA GLY A 240 -6.48 12.61 -14.53
C GLY A 240 -5.94 13.72 -13.63
N LYS A 241 -6.24 13.68 -12.33
CA LYS A 241 -5.74 14.66 -11.36
C LYS A 241 -4.24 14.51 -11.10
N ALA A 242 -3.75 13.27 -10.99
CA ALA A 242 -2.33 13.01 -10.82
C ALA A 242 -1.52 13.58 -12.00
N ARG A 243 -1.98 13.36 -13.24
CA ARG A 243 -1.34 13.90 -14.45
C ARG A 243 -1.40 15.43 -14.51
N LEU A 244 -2.54 16.02 -14.14
CA LEU A 244 -2.68 17.48 -14.09
C LEU A 244 -1.69 18.09 -13.09
N PHE A 245 -1.61 17.52 -11.88
CA PHE A 245 -0.64 17.97 -10.88
C PHE A 245 0.79 17.74 -11.33
N ALA A 246 1.11 16.61 -11.95
CA ALA A 246 2.45 16.37 -12.50
C ALA A 246 2.82 17.40 -13.56
N LEU A 247 1.91 17.72 -14.48
CA LEU A 247 2.17 18.67 -15.55
C LEU A 247 2.43 20.10 -15.04
N PHE A 248 1.57 20.61 -14.16
CA PHE A 248 1.63 22.02 -13.75
C PHE A 248 2.41 22.27 -12.46
N LEU A 249 2.41 21.30 -11.54
CA LEU A 249 2.92 21.44 -10.18
C LEU A 249 3.88 20.29 -9.79
N GLY A 250 4.25 19.43 -10.74
CA GLY A 250 5.12 18.28 -10.47
C GLY A 250 6.55 18.67 -10.13
N TRP A 251 6.98 19.83 -10.64
CA TRP A 251 8.26 20.44 -10.27
C TRP A 251 8.30 20.86 -8.80
N LEU A 252 7.15 21.14 -8.16
CA LEU A 252 7.02 21.42 -6.72
C LEU A 252 6.79 20.16 -5.87
N GLY A 253 6.62 18.99 -6.49
CA GLY A 253 6.30 17.73 -5.81
C GLY A 253 4.84 17.57 -5.37
N VAL A 254 3.93 18.42 -5.83
CA VAL A 254 2.49 18.35 -5.50
C VAL A 254 1.85 17.06 -6.00
N ASP A 255 2.32 16.55 -7.14
CA ASP A 255 1.98 15.23 -7.66
C ASP A 255 2.28 14.11 -6.66
N ARG A 256 3.44 14.15 -6.00
CA ARG A 256 3.86 13.16 -5.00
C ARG A 256 3.05 13.27 -3.72
N PHE A 257 2.77 14.49 -3.25
CA PHE A 257 1.86 14.69 -2.13
C PHE A 257 0.44 14.18 -2.41
N TYR A 258 -0.07 14.39 -3.64
CA TYR A 258 -1.37 13.88 -4.04
C TYR A 258 -1.42 12.35 -4.06
N LEU A 259 -0.36 11.72 -4.56
CA LEU A 259 -0.22 10.25 -4.58
C LEU A 259 0.04 9.66 -3.19
N GLY A 260 0.43 10.48 -2.21
CA GLY A 260 0.62 10.08 -0.81
C GLY A 260 2.09 9.97 -0.41
N TYR A 261 3.03 10.04 -1.36
CA TYR A 261 4.47 9.96 -1.14
C TYR A 261 5.01 11.25 -0.51
N LYS A 262 4.78 11.43 0.80
CA LYS A 262 5.12 12.67 1.52
C LYS A 262 6.63 12.95 1.52
N GLY A 263 7.46 11.92 1.73
CA GLY A 263 8.91 12.04 1.74
C GLY A 263 9.45 12.57 0.41
N MET A 264 9.01 11.96 -0.70
CA MET A 264 9.39 12.40 -2.05
C MET A 264 8.87 13.81 -2.37
N GLY A 265 7.65 14.15 -1.94
CA GLY A 265 7.12 15.52 -2.07
C GLY A 265 7.99 16.56 -1.36
N ILE A 266 8.43 16.29 -0.12
CA ILE A 266 9.31 17.19 0.65
C ILE A 266 10.67 17.33 -0.03
N LEU A 267 11.22 16.22 -0.55
CA LEU A 267 12.53 16.22 -1.19
C LEU A 267 12.54 17.06 -2.48
N LYS A 268 11.49 16.95 -3.30
CA LYS A 268 11.28 17.83 -4.47
C LYS A 268 11.12 19.29 -4.09
N LEU A 269 10.34 19.57 -3.05
CA LEU A 269 10.18 20.94 -2.57
C LEU A 269 11.51 21.54 -2.13
N PHE A 270 12.35 20.75 -1.43
CA PHE A 270 13.68 21.17 -1.03
C PHE A 270 14.59 21.45 -2.23
N SER A 271 14.58 20.62 -3.27
CA SER A 271 15.43 20.84 -4.46
C SER A 271 15.06 22.14 -5.18
N VAL A 272 13.77 22.46 -5.28
CA VAL A 272 13.28 23.74 -5.83
C VAL A 272 13.73 24.91 -4.97
N VAL A 273 13.53 24.82 -3.64
CA VAL A 273 13.92 25.89 -2.71
C VAL A 273 15.43 26.12 -2.76
N ALA A 274 16.24 25.05 -2.83
CA ALA A 274 17.67 25.14 -2.98
C ALA A 274 18.09 25.82 -4.30
N ALA A 275 17.44 25.47 -5.42
CA ALA A 275 17.68 26.11 -6.71
C ALA A 275 17.35 27.62 -6.67
N ILE A 276 16.22 27.99 -6.08
CA ILE A 276 15.80 29.40 -5.95
C ILE A 276 16.75 30.15 -5.01
N ALA A 277 17.07 29.59 -3.84
CA ALA A 277 17.94 30.23 -2.86
C ALA A 277 19.34 30.48 -3.42
N THR A 278 19.93 29.50 -4.11
CA THR A 278 21.24 29.65 -4.76
C THR A 278 21.18 30.64 -5.93
N GLY A 279 20.09 30.67 -6.70
CA GLY A 279 19.85 31.69 -7.74
C GLY A 279 19.73 33.11 -7.17
N LEU A 280 19.03 33.29 -6.05
CA LEU A 280 18.91 34.57 -5.36
C LEU A 280 20.25 35.05 -4.81
N LEU A 281 21.04 34.15 -4.20
CA LEU A 281 22.41 34.49 -3.77
C LEU A 281 23.25 34.99 -4.94
N ALA A 282 23.16 34.34 -6.11
CA ALA A 282 23.84 34.83 -7.31
C ALA A 282 23.38 36.24 -7.72
N TRP A 283 22.08 36.50 -7.66
CA TRP A 283 21.50 37.82 -7.93
C TRP A 283 22.00 38.91 -6.97
N PHE A 284 22.19 38.59 -5.69
CA PHE A 284 22.70 39.51 -4.67
C PHE A 284 24.22 39.66 -4.65
N GLY A 285 24.92 39.23 -5.70
CA GLY A 285 26.36 39.48 -5.86
C GLY A 285 27.26 38.34 -5.39
N TYR A 286 26.74 37.12 -5.23
CA TYR A 286 27.52 35.92 -4.97
C TYR A 286 27.61 35.03 -6.23
N PRO A 287 28.45 35.36 -7.23
CA PRO A 287 28.48 34.66 -8.52
C PRO A 287 28.85 33.18 -8.41
N LEU A 288 29.59 32.81 -7.36
CA LEU A 288 29.92 31.42 -7.02
C LEU A 288 28.71 30.62 -6.51
N ALA A 289 27.51 31.20 -6.42
CA ALA A 289 26.27 30.48 -6.16
C ALA A 289 25.63 29.96 -7.47
N LEU A 290 25.94 30.58 -8.62
CA LEU A 290 25.41 30.19 -9.93
C LEU A 290 25.87 28.78 -10.34
N THR A 291 27.08 28.43 -9.93
CA THR A 291 27.71 27.11 -10.04
C THR A 291 26.91 26.01 -9.33
N PHE A 292 26.11 26.34 -8.30
CA PHE A 292 25.24 25.40 -7.61
C PHE A 292 23.79 25.49 -8.12
N ALA A 293 23.34 26.69 -8.48
CA ALA A 293 21.97 26.93 -8.97
C ALA A 293 21.66 26.16 -10.25
N VAL A 294 22.60 26.14 -11.21
CA VAL A 294 22.41 25.46 -12.50
C VAL A 294 22.21 23.94 -12.32
N PRO A 295 23.05 23.20 -11.57
CA PRO A 295 22.82 21.79 -11.27
C PRO A 295 21.48 21.50 -10.61
N PHE A 296 21.10 22.26 -9.57
CA PHE A 296 19.82 22.04 -8.89
C PHE A 296 18.63 22.29 -9.81
N ALA A 297 18.71 23.30 -10.67
CA ALA A 297 17.67 23.57 -11.66
C ALA A 297 17.55 22.45 -12.70
N VAL A 298 18.67 22.00 -13.28
CA VAL A 298 18.69 20.90 -14.27
C VAL A 298 18.18 19.60 -13.65
N LEU A 299 18.64 19.28 -12.43
CA LEU A 299 18.19 18.12 -11.66
C LEU A 299 16.67 18.15 -11.43
N THR A 300 16.13 19.29 -11.02
CA THR A 300 14.70 19.47 -10.76
C THR A 300 13.88 19.29 -12.04
N VAL A 301 14.36 19.83 -13.18
CA VAL A 301 13.68 19.68 -14.48
C VAL A 301 13.72 18.23 -14.97
N LEU A 302 14.87 17.57 -14.89
CA LEU A 302 15.01 16.17 -15.31
C LEU A 302 14.15 15.24 -14.45
N TRP A 303 14.11 15.46 -13.14
CA TRP A 303 13.26 14.70 -12.22
C TRP A 303 11.78 14.92 -12.52
N TRP A 304 11.37 16.16 -12.77
CA TRP A 304 9.99 16.48 -13.17
C TRP A 304 9.60 15.79 -14.49
N LEU A 305 10.45 15.82 -15.50
CA LEU A 305 10.20 15.17 -16.78
C LEU A 305 10.07 13.65 -16.62
N LEU A 306 10.98 13.02 -15.89
CA LEU A 306 10.92 11.59 -15.59
C LEU A 306 9.56 11.22 -14.98
N ASP A 307 9.13 11.95 -13.96
CA ASP A 307 7.87 11.71 -13.25
C ASP A 307 6.66 11.89 -14.14
N PHE A 308 6.66 12.95 -14.94
CA PHE A 308 5.60 13.20 -15.91
C PHE A 308 5.46 12.05 -16.91
N PHE A 309 6.57 11.52 -17.43
CA PHE A 309 6.54 10.38 -18.35
C PHE A 309 6.14 9.06 -17.66
N LEU A 310 6.60 8.82 -16.43
CA LEU A 310 6.19 7.65 -15.65
C LEU A 310 4.68 7.65 -15.36
N LEU A 311 4.11 8.81 -14.99
CA LEU A 311 2.68 8.98 -14.75
C LEU A 311 1.83 8.94 -16.04
N LEU A 312 2.39 9.38 -17.17
CA LEU A 312 1.77 9.19 -18.48
C LEU A 312 1.67 7.71 -18.82
N GLY A 313 2.75 6.96 -18.59
CA GLY A 313 2.82 5.51 -18.81
C GLY A 313 1.89 4.68 -17.92
N GLY A 314 1.30 5.28 -16.87
CA GLY A 314 0.37 4.59 -15.97
C GLY A 314 1.06 3.61 -15.01
N ASN A 315 2.39 3.64 -14.94
CA ASN A 315 3.21 2.70 -14.16
C ASN A 315 3.45 3.14 -12.71
N VAL A 316 2.77 4.21 -12.26
CA VAL A 316 2.98 4.78 -10.92
C VAL A 316 1.73 4.53 -10.07
N PRO A 317 1.81 3.66 -9.05
CA PRO A 317 0.74 3.46 -8.09
C PRO A 317 0.65 4.62 -7.09
N ASP A 318 -0.43 4.68 -6.31
CA ASP A 318 -0.46 5.52 -5.12
C ASP A 318 0.51 4.99 -4.04
N ALA A 319 0.76 5.80 -3.02
CA ALA A 319 1.68 5.43 -1.93
C ALA A 319 1.29 4.13 -1.19
N ALA A 320 0.03 3.73 -1.26
CA ALA A 320 -0.45 2.48 -0.69
C ALA A 320 -0.30 1.29 -1.66
N GLY A 321 0.37 1.47 -2.79
CA GLY A 321 0.54 0.46 -3.83
C GLY A 321 -0.71 0.20 -4.68
N ARG A 322 -1.75 1.03 -4.56
CA ARG A 322 -3.00 0.86 -5.30
C ARG A 322 -2.89 1.47 -6.70
N PRO A 323 -3.52 0.84 -7.71
CA PRO A 323 -3.61 1.45 -9.04
C PRO A 323 -4.46 2.72 -8.97
N LEU A 324 -4.09 3.71 -9.79
CA LEU A 324 -4.86 4.94 -9.93
C LEU A 324 -6.17 4.67 -10.70
N GLU A 325 -7.24 5.38 -10.33
CA GLU A 325 -8.56 5.30 -10.99
C GLU A 325 -8.53 5.97 -12.37
#